data_AF-A0A6M0AVK7-F1
#
_entry.id   AF-A0A6M0AVK7-F1
#
_cell.length_a   1.000
_cell.length_b   1.000
_cell.length_c   1.000
_cell.angle_alpha   90.00
_cell.angle_beta   90.00
_cell.angle_gamma   90.00
#
_symmetry.space_group_name_H-M   'P 1'
#
loop_
_entity.id
_entity.type
_entity.pdbx_description
1 polymer ?
#
loop_
_entity_poly.entity_id
_entity_poly.type
_entity_poly.pdbx_seq_one_letter_code
_entity_poly.pdbx_strand_id
1 'polypeptide(L)'
;MRVDTKTPEAVQKTATAPIAETQQEFNWQQCWYPVTFVQDLPTDRPYSFSLYDEPLVLFRNQDGKLACLTNRCPHRAAKLSDGQII
;
A
#
# COMPACT_ATOMS: atom_id res chain seq x y z
N MET A 1 53.33 30.89 -39.70
CA MET A 1 51.97 31.04 -39.18
C MET A 1 51.86 30.17 -37.93
N ARG A 2 51.89 30.78 -36.74
CA ARG A 2 51.66 30.09 -35.47
C ARG A 2 50.14 29.97 -35.31
N VAL A 3 49.66 28.77 -35.06
CA VAL A 3 48.24 28.51 -34.81
C VAL A 3 48.10 28.44 -33.30
N ASP A 4 47.49 29.47 -32.71
CA ASP A 4 47.25 29.54 -31.27
C ASP A 4 46.24 28.45 -30.88
N THR A 5 46.70 27.44 -30.14
CA THR A 5 45.81 26.43 -29.55
C THR A 5 45.11 27.04 -28.34
N LYS A 6 43.82 27.38 -28.49
CA LYS A 6 42.96 27.82 -27.38
C LYS A 6 42.82 26.71 -26.34
N THR A 7 43.34 26.95 -25.15
CA THR A 7 43.09 26.16 -23.93
C THR A 7 41.58 26.04 -23.69
N PRO A 8 41.01 24.85 -23.43
CA PRO A 8 39.60 24.74 -23.10
C PRO A 8 39.32 25.41 -21.75
N GLU A 9 38.38 26.34 -21.74
CA GLU A 9 37.86 27.02 -20.54
C GLU A 9 37.22 25.98 -19.60
N ALA A 10 37.60 26.04 -18.32
CA ALA A 10 37.10 25.15 -17.28
C ALA A 10 35.57 25.29 -17.16
N VAL A 11 34.87 24.16 -17.30
CA VAL A 11 33.42 24.07 -17.04
C VAL A 11 33.17 24.43 -15.58
N GLN A 12 32.45 25.53 -15.37
CA GLN A 12 32.04 25.98 -14.05
C GLN A 12 31.11 24.93 -13.44
N LYS A 13 31.54 24.37 -12.31
CA LYS A 13 30.79 23.39 -11.52
C LYS A 13 29.56 24.09 -10.95
N THR A 14 28.39 23.88 -11.54
CA THR A 14 27.13 24.41 -11.00
C THR A 14 26.88 23.76 -9.65
N ALA A 15 26.95 24.55 -8.58
CA ALA A 15 26.66 24.09 -7.23
C ALA A 15 25.17 23.76 -7.13
N THR A 16 24.84 22.46 -7.12
CA THR A 16 23.53 21.96 -6.73
C THR A 16 23.39 22.16 -5.22
N ALA A 17 22.42 22.98 -4.79
CA ALA A 17 22.08 23.10 -3.37
C ALA A 17 21.72 21.70 -2.83
N PRO A 18 22.13 21.34 -1.59
CA PRO A 18 21.75 20.06 -1.04
C PRO A 18 20.23 20.03 -0.87
N ILE A 19 19.55 19.21 -1.66
CA ILE A 19 18.18 18.84 -1.38
C ILE A 19 18.27 18.03 -0.10
N ALA A 20 17.69 18.57 0.98
CA ALA A 20 17.55 17.81 2.22
C ALA A 20 16.62 16.64 1.92
N GLU A 21 17.19 15.47 1.64
CA GLU A 21 16.45 14.23 1.47
C GLU A 21 15.79 13.90 2.80
N THR A 22 14.49 14.18 2.89
CA THR A 22 13.70 13.72 4.03
C THR A 22 13.44 12.24 3.78
N GLN A 23 14.28 11.37 4.32
CA GLN A 23 14.09 9.93 4.25
C GLN A 23 12.89 9.53 5.13
N GLN A 24 11.69 9.65 4.58
CA GLN A 24 10.49 9.13 5.22
C GLN A 24 10.32 7.67 4.82
N GLU A 25 10.37 6.78 5.82
CA GLU A 25 10.12 5.35 5.61
C GLU A 25 8.70 5.12 5.07
N PHE A 26 8.58 4.20 4.11
CA PHE A 26 7.29 3.84 3.55
C PHE A 26 6.45 3.07 4.58
N ASN A 27 5.33 3.67 4.99
CA ASN A 27 4.34 3.00 5.84
C ASN A 27 3.16 2.48 5.01
N TRP A 28 3.19 1.18 4.71
CA TRP A 28 2.14 0.52 3.94
C TRP A 28 0.76 0.58 4.62
N GLN A 29 0.70 0.65 5.96
CA GLN A 29 -0.57 0.72 6.69
C GLN A 29 -1.31 2.06 6.50
N GLN A 30 -0.62 3.09 5.98
CA GLN A 30 -1.19 4.42 5.73
C GLN A 30 -1.59 4.61 4.26
N CYS A 31 -1.74 3.52 3.50
CA CYS A 31 -2.11 3.55 2.09
C CYS A 31 -3.50 2.93 1.83
N TRP A 32 -4.15 3.36 0.75
CA TRP A 32 -5.39 2.76 0.26
C TRP A 32 -5.09 1.64 -0.74
N TYR A 33 -5.70 0.47 -0.54
CA TYR A 33 -5.52 -0.70 -1.40
C TYR A 33 -6.85 -1.15 -2.01
N PRO A 34 -6.98 -1.23 -3.33
CA PRO A 34 -8.11 -1.91 -3.95
C PRO A 34 -7.98 -3.43 -3.72
N VAL A 35 -9.04 -4.05 -3.21
CA VAL A 35 -9.03 -5.49 -2.87
C VAL A 35 -9.81 -6.31 -3.89
N THR A 36 -11.04 -5.90 -4.21
CA THR A 36 -11.93 -6.62 -5.12
C THR A 36 -13.06 -5.70 -5.60
N PHE A 37 -13.74 -6.08 -6.69
CA PHE A 37 -14.95 -5.39 -7.14
C PHE A 37 -16.16 -5.79 -6.28
N VAL A 38 -17.09 -4.85 -6.10
CA VAL A 38 -18.30 -5.08 -5.30
C VAL A 38 -19.18 -6.20 -5.88
N GLN A 39 -19.17 -6.38 -7.20
CA GLN A 39 -19.94 -7.42 -7.89
C GLN A 39 -19.40 -8.84 -7.65
N ASP A 40 -18.11 -8.96 -7.32
CA ASP A 40 -17.44 -10.24 -7.05
C ASP A 40 -17.51 -10.61 -5.56
N LEU A 41 -17.96 -9.69 -4.70
CA LEU A 41 -18.11 -9.93 -3.27
C LEU A 41 -19.37 -10.78 -2.99
N PRO A 42 -19.21 -11.93 -2.31
CA PRO A 42 -20.35 -12.71 -1.85
C PRO A 42 -21.23 -11.91 -0.88
N THR A 43 -22.53 -12.15 -0.93
CA THR A 43 -23.52 -11.51 -0.04
C THR A 43 -23.85 -12.34 1.19
N ASP A 44 -23.58 -13.64 1.15
CA ASP A 44 -24.02 -14.66 2.11
C ASP A 44 -22.88 -15.29 2.92
N ARG A 45 -21.63 -14.95 2.61
CA ARG A 45 -20.45 -15.46 3.30
C ARG A 45 -19.36 -14.41 3.42
N PRO A 46 -18.44 -14.54 4.40
CA PRO A 46 -17.28 -13.67 4.46
C PRO A 46 -16.32 -13.93 3.28
N TYR A 47 -15.59 -12.89 2.88
CA TYR A 47 -14.56 -12.92 1.84
C TYR A 47 -13.18 -12.70 2.47
N SER A 48 -12.34 -13.74 2.44
CA SER A 48 -10.98 -13.70 3.01
C SER A 48 -9.96 -13.22 1.99
N PHE A 49 -9.01 -12.38 2.43
CA PHE A 49 -7.86 -11.93 1.65
C PHE A 49 -6.71 -11.54 2.60
N SER A 50 -5.53 -11.22 2.04
CA SER A 50 -4.40 -10.73 2.82
C SER A 50 -3.78 -9.49 2.16
N LEU A 51 -3.26 -8.58 2.98
CA LEU A 51 -2.40 -7.46 2.55
C LEU A 51 -1.11 -7.52 3.35
N TYR A 52 0.04 -7.65 2.69
CA TYR A 52 1.34 -7.78 3.37
C TYR A 52 1.33 -8.82 4.50
N ASP A 53 0.80 -10.01 4.19
CA ASP A 53 0.62 -11.13 5.12
C ASP A 53 -0.33 -10.89 6.31
N GLU A 54 -0.96 -9.71 6.41
CA GLU A 54 -2.04 -9.48 7.38
C GLU A 54 -3.35 -10.09 6.86
N PRO A 55 -3.92 -11.09 7.56
CA PRO A 55 -5.14 -11.76 7.13
C PRO A 55 -6.36 -10.89 7.48
N LEU A 56 -7.17 -10.57 6.48
CA LEU A 56 -8.34 -9.71 6.58
C LEU A 56 -9.59 -10.41 6.04
N VAL A 57 -10.75 -9.96 6.50
CA VAL A 57 -12.06 -10.49 6.07
C VAL A 57 -13.03 -9.35 5.78
N LEU A 58 -13.65 -9.39 4.60
CA LEU A 58 -14.76 -8.53 4.22
C LEU A 58 -16.09 -9.29 4.40
N PHE A 59 -17.13 -8.59 4.83
CA PHE A 59 -18.49 -9.14 4.89
C PHE A 59 -19.52 -8.01 4.83
N ARG A 60 -20.78 -8.36 4.52
CA ARG A 60 -21.92 -7.44 4.63
C ARG A 60 -22.56 -7.60 5.99
N ASN A 61 -22.79 -6.49 6.69
CA ASN A 61 -23.55 -6.48 7.94
C ASN A 61 -25.06 -6.57 7.66
N GLN A 62 -25.87 -6.59 8.72
CA GLN A 62 -27.34 -6.67 8.63
C GLN A 62 -27.98 -5.46 7.92
N ASP A 63 -27.30 -4.31 7.90
CA ASP A 63 -27.73 -3.12 7.15
C ASP A 63 -27.31 -3.16 5.66
N GLY A 64 -26.66 -4.25 5.21
CA GLY A 64 -26.11 -4.40 3.86
C GLY A 64 -24.80 -3.64 3.61
N LYS A 65 -24.22 -3.00 4.64
CA LYS A 65 -22.97 -2.25 4.56
C LYS A 65 -21.76 -3.18 4.60
N LEU A 66 -20.71 -2.82 3.86
CA LEU A 66 -19.43 -3.54 3.91
C LEU A 66 -18.66 -3.18 5.17
N ALA A 67 -18.12 -4.21 5.82
CA ALA A 67 -17.20 -4.10 6.93
C ALA A 67 -15.93 -4.92 6.66
N CYS A 68 -14.82 -4.50 7.26
CA CYS A 68 -13.53 -5.18 7.19
C CYS A 68 -13.00 -5.41 8.61
N LEU A 69 -12.54 -6.62 8.90
CA LEU A 69 -11.90 -6.97 10.16
C LEU A 69 -10.62 -7.78 9.90
N THR A 70 -9.74 -7.89 10.90
CA THR A 70 -8.73 -8.95 10.91
C THR A 70 -9.43 -10.31 10.86
N ASN A 71 -8.96 -11.21 10.02
CA ASN A 71 -9.54 -12.55 9.86
C ASN A 71 -9.12 -13.49 11.01
N ARG A 72 -9.37 -13.05 12.25
CA ARG A 72 -8.96 -13.71 13.48
C ARG A 72 -9.96 -13.41 14.59
N CYS A 73 -10.57 -14.46 15.13
CA CYS A 73 -11.46 -14.38 16.26
C CYS A 73 -10.68 -13.95 17.52
N PRO A 74 -11.14 -12.92 18.26
CA PRO A 74 -10.42 -12.43 19.44
C PRO A 74 -10.37 -13.45 20.59
N HIS A 75 -11.29 -14.43 20.62
CA HIS A 75 -11.35 -15.43 21.68
C HIS A 75 -10.28 -16.52 21.50
N ARG A 76 -10.17 -17.13 20.32
CA ARG A 76 -9.31 -18.33 20.10
C ARG A 76 -8.53 -18.32 18.79
N ALA A 77 -8.41 -17.16 18.14
CA ALA A 77 -7.66 -17.01 16.90
C ALA A 77 -8.17 -17.82 15.68
N ALA A 78 -9.35 -18.44 15.76
CA ALA A 78 -9.99 -19.07 14.62
C ALA A 78 -10.23 -18.03 13.50
N LYS A 79 -10.18 -18.46 12.24
CA LYS A 79 -10.49 -17.56 11.12
C LYS A 79 -11.96 -17.21 11.14
N LEU A 80 -12.28 -15.92 11.07
CA LEU A 80 -13.66 -15.45 10.97
C LEU A 80 -14.29 -15.85 9.64
N SER A 81 -13.48 -16.00 8.59
CA SER A 81 -13.91 -16.46 7.27
C SER A 81 -14.45 -17.88 7.22
N ASP A 82 -14.13 -18.71 8.21
CA ASP A 82 -14.64 -20.07 8.31
C ASP A 82 -16.01 -20.10 9.01
N GLY A 83 -16.49 -18.95 9.48
CA GLY A 83 -17.80 -18.76 10.10
C GLY A 83 -18.91 -18.40 9.11
N GLN A 84 -19.99 -17.82 9.64
CA GLN A 84 -21.19 -17.44 8.88
C GLN A 84 -21.65 -16.03 9.27
N ILE A 85 -22.34 -15.37 8.34
CA ILE A 85 -23.05 -14.11 8.59
C ILE A 85 -24.44 -14.46 9.13
N ILE A 86 -24.87 -13.79 10.20
CA ILE A 86 -26.14 -13.99 10.90
C ILE A 86 -27.06 -12.78 10.84
#